data_AF-A0A1G8V9P1-F1
#
_entry.id   AF-A0A1G8V9P1-F1
#
_cell.length_a   1.000
_cell.length_b   1.000
_cell.length_c   1.000
_cell.angle_alpha   90.00
_cell.angle_beta   90.00
_cell.angle_gamma   90.00
#
_symmetry.space_group_name_H-M   'P 1'
#
loop_
_entity.id
_entity.type
_entity.pdbx_description
1 polymer ?
#
loop_
_entity_poly.entity_id
_entity_poly.type
_entity_poly.pdbx_seq_one_letter_code
_entity_poly.pdbx_strand_id
1 'polypeptide(L)'
;MRKRRPIPLKKKIAGAFLFFFLVLGVSLYMINRGLTPTLLEIAETKTHQLARDAINEAVNEQIAEDLQFRDLVDIRENEQGHITYMGWNPVIVNRVLRNTTHRIQRYLRRMELGQLPLQDTSMEPEIDKDRDRDAAGEQPATLIEIPVGQATGQAVLANLGPKVPVELQMIGDVQSDFESKIKEYGINGAFFELSINITVQVETVIPFSTKKSKVETDIPIASSAIIGEVPEFFNGLEGKEPSFSFPIDPLQ
;
A
#
# COMPACT_ATOMS: atom_id res chain seq x y z
N MET A 1 37.83 21.74 -63.40
CA MET A 1 37.67 21.04 -62.09
C MET A 1 38.14 21.96 -60.96
N ARG A 2 37.24 22.43 -60.09
CA ARG A 2 37.57 23.40 -59.02
C ARG A 2 38.12 22.63 -57.80
N LYS A 3 39.45 22.66 -57.61
CA LYS A 3 40.16 22.02 -56.48
C LYS A 3 39.66 22.64 -55.15
N ARG A 4 38.97 21.85 -54.32
CA ARG A 4 38.56 22.28 -52.98
C ARG A 4 39.81 22.53 -52.14
N ARG A 5 39.99 23.76 -51.65
CA ARG A 5 41.09 24.08 -50.73
C ARG A 5 40.89 23.29 -49.42
N PRO A 6 41.92 22.61 -48.89
CA PRO A 6 41.78 21.88 -47.63
C PRO A 6 41.43 22.86 -46.52
N ILE A 7 40.39 22.52 -45.74
CA ILE A 7 39.97 23.32 -44.59
C ILE A 7 41.14 23.38 -43.59
N PRO A 8 41.56 24.57 -43.11
CA PRO A 8 42.67 24.69 -42.18
C PRO A 8 42.35 23.96 -40.87
N LEU A 9 43.35 23.28 -40.29
CA LEU A 9 43.21 22.41 -39.11
C LEU A 9 42.45 23.08 -37.95
N LYS A 10 42.72 24.37 -37.70
CA LYS A 10 42.04 25.18 -36.67
C LYS A 10 40.51 25.24 -36.84
N LYS A 11 40.02 25.30 -38.08
CA LYS A 11 38.56 25.33 -38.38
C LYS A 11 37.90 23.95 -38.20
N LYS A 12 38.65 22.87 -38.46
CA LYS A 12 38.16 21.50 -38.20
C LYS A 12 38.02 21.23 -36.71
N ILE A 13 39.03 21.63 -35.93
CA ILE A 13 39.02 21.51 -34.46
C ILE A 13 37.90 22.35 -33.85
N ALA A 14 37.76 23.62 -34.26
CA ALA A 14 36.67 24.47 -33.80
C ALA A 14 35.28 23.90 -34.11
N GLY A 15 35.09 23.33 -35.31
CA GLY A 15 33.84 22.65 -35.68
C GLY A 15 33.57 21.40 -34.82
N ALA A 16 34.61 20.62 -34.50
CA ALA A 16 34.47 19.45 -33.63
C ALA A 16 34.08 19.84 -32.19
N PHE A 17 34.66 20.90 -31.63
CA PHE A 17 34.25 21.42 -30.32
C PHE A 17 32.81 21.94 -30.33
N LEU A 18 32.43 22.71 -31.35
CA LEU A 18 31.06 23.20 -31.49
C LEU A 18 30.06 22.03 -31.55
N PHE A 19 30.39 20.99 -32.32
CA PHE A 19 29.57 19.78 -32.40
C PHE A 19 29.52 19.04 -31.06
N PHE A 20 30.66 18.90 -30.36
CA PHE A 20 30.73 18.25 -29.05
C PHE A 20 29.82 18.96 -28.02
N PHE A 21 29.90 20.29 -27.91
CA PHE A 21 29.03 21.05 -27.01
C PHE A 21 27.55 20.99 -27.41
N LEU A 22 27.25 20.96 -28.71
CA LEU A 22 25.88 20.78 -29.20
C LEU A 22 25.33 19.41 -28.80
N VAL A 23 26.09 18.33 -29.02
CA VAL A 23 25.70 16.98 -28.61
C VAL A 23 25.58 16.88 -27.10
N LEU A 24 26.51 17.47 -26.35
CA LEU A 24 26.47 17.50 -24.89
C LEU A 24 25.23 18.23 -24.37
N GLY A 25 24.89 19.39 -24.94
CA GLY A 25 23.71 20.15 -24.59
C GLY A 25 22.40 19.42 -24.90
N VAL A 26 22.30 18.80 -26.09
CA VAL A 26 21.15 17.99 -26.48
C VAL A 26 21.02 16.75 -25.59
N SER A 27 22.13 16.07 -25.29
CA SER A 27 22.14 14.91 -24.39
C SER A 27 21.67 15.27 -22.99
N LEU A 28 22.22 16.35 -22.40
CA LEU A 28 21.83 16.80 -21.06
C LEU A 28 20.35 17.23 -21.01
N TYR A 29 19.88 17.91 -22.07
CA TYR A 29 18.48 18.28 -22.20
C TYR A 29 17.56 17.05 -22.31
N MET A 30 17.96 16.04 -23.08
CA MET A 30 17.18 14.81 -23.24
C MET A 30 17.14 13.98 -21.95
N ILE A 31 18.27 13.89 -21.22
CA ILE A 31 18.36 13.24 -19.91
C ILE A 31 17.44 13.94 -18.91
N ASN A 32 17.53 15.27 -18.78
CA ASN A 32 16.70 16.01 -17.82
C ASN A 32 15.19 15.81 -18.09
N ARG A 33 14.79 15.82 -19.35
CA ARG A 33 13.37 15.67 -19.75
C ARG A 33 12.86 14.22 -19.62
N GLY A 34 13.72 13.22 -19.77
CA GLY A 34 13.34 11.80 -19.70
C GLY A 34 13.45 11.19 -18.30
N LEU A 35 14.44 11.61 -17.51
CA LEU A 35 14.78 11.00 -16.22
C LEU A 35 13.94 11.54 -15.06
N THR A 36 13.60 12.83 -15.10
CA THR A 36 12.77 13.46 -14.05
C THR A 36 11.42 12.77 -13.86
N PRO A 37 10.61 12.49 -14.90
CA PRO A 37 9.32 11.83 -14.70
C PRO A 37 9.46 10.39 -14.20
N THR A 38 10.47 9.64 -14.64
CA THR A 38 10.69 8.26 -14.19
C THR A 38 11.21 8.19 -12.77
N LEU A 39 12.10 9.10 -12.37
CA LEU A 39 12.52 9.23 -10.96
C LEU A 39 11.34 9.57 -10.06
N LEU A 40 10.47 10.49 -10.49
CA LEU A 40 9.28 10.87 -9.73
C LEU A 40 8.32 9.69 -9.57
N GLU A 41 8.11 8.90 -10.62
CA GLU A 41 7.27 7.71 -10.59
C GLU A 41 7.82 6.61 -9.66
N ILE A 42 9.13 6.35 -9.71
CA ILE A 42 9.79 5.40 -8.79
C ILE A 42 9.69 5.92 -7.35
N ALA A 43 9.94 7.21 -7.15
CA ALA A 43 9.87 7.86 -5.84
C ALA A 43 8.45 7.79 -5.23
N GLU A 44 7.43 8.06 -6.04
CA GLU A 44 6.03 7.92 -5.65
C GLU A 44 5.66 6.48 -5.31
N THR A 45 6.11 5.53 -6.13
CA THR A 45 5.87 4.10 -5.88
C THR A 45 6.50 3.66 -4.56
N LYS A 46 7.75 4.05 -4.32
CA LYS A 46 8.48 3.74 -3.08
C LYS A 46 7.85 4.42 -1.86
N THR A 47 7.41 5.66 -2.02
CA THR A 47 6.63 6.39 -1.02
C THR A 47 5.35 5.65 -0.66
N HIS A 48 4.58 5.21 -1.66
CA HIS A 48 3.34 4.45 -1.44
C HIS A 48 3.59 3.13 -0.70
N GLN A 49 4.66 2.43 -1.05
CA GLN A 49 5.06 1.19 -0.37
C GLN A 49 5.35 1.45 1.11
N LEU A 50 6.27 2.37 1.41
CA LEU A 50 6.63 2.70 2.79
C LEU A 50 5.44 3.20 3.62
N ALA A 51 4.57 4.03 3.04
CA ALA A 51 3.39 4.52 3.75
C ALA A 51 2.41 3.39 4.08
N ARG A 52 2.20 2.43 3.16
CA ARG A 52 1.37 1.24 3.42
C ARG A 52 1.99 0.36 4.50
N ASP A 53 3.29 0.11 4.43
CA ASP A 53 4.01 -0.68 5.41
C ASP A 53 3.92 -0.01 6.80
N ALA A 54 4.05 1.31 6.86
CA ALA A 54 3.90 2.09 8.08
C ALA A 54 2.49 1.99 8.69
N ILE A 55 1.44 2.06 7.86
CA ILE A 55 0.05 1.92 8.30
C ILE A 55 -0.17 0.51 8.86
N ASN A 56 0.29 -0.52 8.14
CA ASN A 56 0.15 -1.91 8.56
C ASN A 56 0.91 -2.16 9.88
N GLU A 57 2.13 -1.66 10.01
CA GLU A 57 2.94 -1.82 11.23
C GLU A 57 2.27 -1.14 12.44
N ALA A 58 1.73 0.07 12.27
CA ALA A 58 1.05 0.82 13.33
C ALA A 58 -0.20 0.11 13.88
N VAL A 59 -0.71 -0.89 13.16
CA VAL A 59 -1.94 -1.63 13.43
C VAL A 59 -1.62 -3.03 13.97
N ASN A 60 -0.64 -3.71 13.39
CA ASN A 60 -0.36 -5.12 13.67
C ASN A 60 0.28 -5.35 15.05
N GLU A 61 1.04 -4.38 15.59
CA GLU A 61 1.72 -4.53 16.89
C GLU A 61 0.79 -4.57 18.12
N GLN A 62 -0.50 -4.22 18.00
CA GLN A 62 -1.35 -4.15 19.20
C GLN A 62 -2.87 -4.33 19.03
N ILE A 63 -3.38 -4.47 17.81
CA ILE A 63 -4.81 -4.81 17.61
C ILE A 63 -5.10 -6.27 17.97
N ALA A 64 -4.11 -7.17 17.84
CA ALA A 64 -4.28 -8.60 18.10
C ALA A 64 -4.43 -8.96 19.59
N GLU A 65 -3.99 -8.12 20.52
CA GLU A 65 -4.01 -8.44 21.97
C GLU A 65 -5.23 -7.84 22.71
N ASP A 66 -5.81 -6.74 22.24
CA ASP A 66 -6.81 -5.96 23.01
C ASP A 66 -8.27 -6.09 22.53
N LEU A 67 -8.54 -6.70 21.37
CA LEU A 67 -9.88 -6.69 20.74
C LEU A 67 -10.41 -8.10 20.45
N GLN A 68 -11.38 -8.55 21.23
CA GLN A 68 -12.12 -9.77 20.92
C GLN A 68 -13.31 -9.43 20.00
N PHE A 69 -13.57 -10.27 18.99
CA PHE A 69 -14.71 -10.12 18.07
C PHE A 69 -16.05 -9.92 18.83
N ARG A 70 -16.21 -10.59 19.97
CA ARG A 70 -17.41 -10.51 20.84
C ARG A 70 -17.66 -9.11 21.39
N ASP A 71 -16.64 -8.27 21.53
CA ASP A 71 -16.78 -6.92 22.08
C ASP A 71 -17.24 -5.92 21.01
N LEU A 72 -17.04 -6.26 19.74
CA LEU A 72 -17.43 -5.42 18.60
C LEU A 72 -18.86 -5.67 18.14
N VAL A 73 -19.42 -6.85 18.44
CA VAL A 73 -20.75 -7.26 17.98
C VAL A 73 -21.79 -7.16 19.09
N ASP A 74 -22.93 -6.56 18.76
CA ASP A 74 -24.16 -6.65 19.54
C ASP A 74 -25.07 -7.72 18.91
N ILE A 75 -25.16 -8.87 19.58
CA ILE A 75 -26.02 -10.00 19.18
C ILE A 75 -27.20 -10.07 20.15
N ARG A 76 -28.42 -10.05 19.60
CA ARG A 76 -29.65 -10.26 20.37
C ARG A 76 -30.37 -11.51 19.90
N GLU A 77 -30.64 -12.40 20.84
CA GLU A 77 -31.37 -13.65 20.62
C GLU A 77 -32.79 -13.56 21.18
N ASN A 78 -33.70 -14.35 20.65
CA ASN A 78 -35.03 -14.56 21.24
C ASN A 78 -34.97 -15.60 22.38
N GLU A 79 -36.11 -15.85 23.04
CA GLU A 79 -36.21 -16.82 24.15
C GLU A 79 -35.83 -18.26 23.77
N GLN A 80 -35.76 -18.57 22.47
CA GLN A 80 -35.40 -19.87 21.93
C GLN A 80 -33.92 -19.96 21.51
N GLY A 81 -33.15 -18.88 21.68
CA GLY A 81 -31.74 -18.81 21.30
C GLY A 81 -31.49 -18.45 19.82
N HIS A 82 -32.52 -18.06 19.06
CA HIS A 82 -32.35 -17.65 17.67
C HIS A 82 -31.95 -16.19 17.56
N ILE A 83 -30.96 -15.88 16.73
CA ILE A 83 -30.47 -14.51 16.50
C ILE A 83 -31.56 -13.69 15.79
N THR A 84 -31.98 -12.59 16.42
CA THR A 84 -32.99 -11.65 15.90
C THR A 84 -32.37 -10.35 15.38
N TYR A 85 -31.21 -9.98 15.92
CA TYR A 85 -30.45 -8.80 15.51
C TYR A 85 -28.96 -9.06 15.69
N MET A 86 -28.21 -8.66 14.67
CA MET A 86 -26.76 -8.54 14.75
C MET A 86 -26.37 -7.17 14.24
N GLY A 87 -25.59 -6.45 15.03
CA GLY A 87 -25.02 -5.17 14.64
C GLY A 87 -23.67 -4.97 15.28
N TRP A 88 -23.04 -3.84 14.99
CA TRP A 88 -21.79 -3.45 15.62
C TRP A 88 -22.07 -2.53 16.80
N ASN A 89 -21.31 -2.66 17.88
CA ASN A 89 -21.37 -1.73 19.00
C ASN A 89 -20.71 -0.39 18.58
N PRO A 90 -21.48 0.69 18.33
CA PRO A 90 -20.93 1.92 17.80
C PRO A 90 -19.97 2.61 18.78
N VAL A 91 -20.11 2.37 20.09
CA VAL A 91 -19.21 2.95 21.11
C VAL A 91 -17.83 2.30 21.02
N ILE A 92 -17.78 0.98 20.87
CA ILE A 92 -16.51 0.25 20.76
C ILE A 92 -15.88 0.48 19.38
N VAL A 93 -16.65 0.38 18.30
CA VAL A 93 -16.15 0.64 16.93
C VAL A 93 -15.53 2.02 16.81
N ASN A 94 -16.22 3.08 17.27
CA ASN A 94 -15.65 4.45 17.20
C ASN A 94 -14.43 4.62 18.11
N ARG A 95 -14.33 3.88 19.22
CA ARG A 95 -13.13 3.88 20.06
C ARG A 95 -11.95 3.23 19.34
N VAL A 96 -12.16 2.09 18.69
CA VAL A 96 -11.14 1.43 17.87
C VAL A 96 -10.69 2.36 16.74
N LEU A 97 -11.65 2.90 15.99
CA LEU A 97 -11.39 3.84 14.90
C LEU A 97 -10.49 4.99 15.36
N ARG A 98 -10.89 5.71 16.42
CA ARG A 98 -10.11 6.82 16.97
C ARG A 98 -8.70 6.41 17.44
N ASN A 99 -8.60 5.27 18.12
CA ASN A 99 -7.32 4.79 18.64
C ASN A 99 -6.36 4.41 17.51
N THR A 100 -6.87 3.70 16.50
CA THR A 100 -6.12 3.33 15.29
C THR A 100 -5.63 4.56 14.54
N THR A 101 -6.51 5.53 14.30
CA THR A 101 -6.15 6.79 13.62
C THR A 101 -5.07 7.56 14.35
N HIS A 102 -5.20 7.70 15.67
CA HIS A 102 -4.19 8.37 16.48
C HIS A 102 -2.86 7.59 16.53
N ARG A 103 -2.89 6.25 16.48
CA ARG A 103 -1.67 5.41 16.41
C ARG A 103 -0.95 5.61 15.08
N ILE A 104 -1.66 5.52 13.97
CA ILE A 104 -1.10 5.77 12.63
C ILE A 104 -0.51 7.18 12.56
N GLN A 105 -1.26 8.20 12.98
CA GLN A 105 -0.76 9.59 13.02
C GLN A 105 0.55 9.72 13.81
N ARG A 106 0.65 9.10 14.99
CA ARG A 106 1.88 9.14 15.80
C ARG A 106 3.02 8.34 15.16
N TYR A 107 2.73 7.19 14.55
CA TYR A 107 3.74 6.37 13.89
C TYR A 107 4.35 7.11 12.69
N LEU A 108 3.50 7.65 11.80
CA LEU A 108 3.94 8.43 10.64
C LEU A 108 4.71 9.69 11.07
N ARG A 109 4.26 10.40 12.11
CA ARG A 109 5.00 11.56 12.65
C ARG A 109 6.38 11.19 13.20
N ARG A 110 6.50 10.05 13.89
CA ARG A 110 7.80 9.57 14.37
C ARG A 110 8.72 9.18 13.22
N MET A 111 8.17 8.58 12.16
CA MET A 111 8.89 8.27 10.93
C MET A 111 9.45 9.53 10.28
N GLU A 112 8.61 10.55 10.10
CA GLU A 112 8.99 11.86 9.55
C GLU A 112 10.15 12.50 10.32
N LEU A 113 10.11 12.44 11.65
CA LEU A 113 11.16 12.99 12.51
C LEU A 113 12.44 12.14 12.55
N GLY A 114 12.50 11.02 11.82
CA GLY A 114 13.62 10.08 11.83
C GLY A 114 13.74 9.29 13.15
N GLN A 115 12.67 9.22 13.95
CA GLN A 115 12.65 8.65 15.31
C GLN A 115 11.88 7.32 15.39
N LEU A 116 12.02 6.44 14.39
CA LEU A 116 11.44 5.11 14.48
C LEU A 116 12.20 4.25 15.49
N PRO A 117 11.50 3.41 16.28
CA PRO A 117 12.17 2.26 16.88
C PRO A 117 12.60 1.34 15.74
N LEU A 118 13.91 1.16 15.56
CA LEU A 118 14.47 0.04 14.81
C LEU A 118 14.19 -1.24 15.59
N GLN A 119 12.96 -1.74 15.53
CA GLN A 119 12.61 -3.04 16.08
C GLN A 119 12.22 -3.97 14.92
N ASP A 120 13.25 -4.45 14.23
CA ASP A 120 13.36 -5.85 13.75
C ASP A 120 12.08 -6.52 13.18
N THR A 121 11.34 -5.88 12.27
CA THR A 121 10.19 -6.52 11.58
C THR A 121 10.49 -7.05 10.17
N SER A 122 11.73 -6.99 9.70
CA SER A 122 12.10 -7.71 8.48
C SER A 122 12.25 -9.19 8.80
N MET A 123 11.19 -9.97 8.57
CA MET A 123 11.35 -11.34 8.07
C MET A 123 11.98 -11.28 6.65
N GLU A 124 13.19 -10.76 6.54
CA GLU A 124 14.07 -10.97 5.41
C GLU A 124 15.26 -11.79 5.91
N PRO A 125 15.68 -12.84 5.18
CA PRO A 125 16.82 -13.65 5.58
C PRO A 125 18.04 -12.74 5.72
N GLU A 126 18.79 -12.92 6.81
CA GLU A 126 20.05 -12.20 7.07
C GLU A 126 21.03 -12.40 5.91
N ILE A 127 20.97 -11.53 4.90
CA ILE A 127 22.02 -11.44 3.90
C ILE A 127 23.02 -10.42 4.42
N ASP A 128 24.03 -11.00 5.09
CA ASP A 128 25.38 -10.48 5.25
C ASP A 128 25.51 -9.17 6.07
N LYS A 129 25.64 -9.33 7.39
CA LYS A 129 25.86 -8.26 8.39
C LYS A 129 27.30 -7.72 8.39
N ASP A 130 28.12 -8.01 7.38
CA ASP A 130 29.53 -7.60 7.32
C ASP A 130 29.79 -6.31 6.49
N ARG A 131 28.75 -5.54 6.15
CA ARG A 131 28.95 -4.16 5.64
C ARG A 131 29.04 -3.17 6.78
N ASP A 132 30.28 -2.87 7.18
CA ASP A 132 30.77 -1.66 7.82
C ASP A 132 29.67 -0.74 8.40
N ARG A 133 29.30 -0.99 9.66
CA ARG A 133 28.36 -0.17 10.45
C ARG A 133 28.94 1.21 10.84
N ASP A 134 30.13 1.57 10.37
CA ASP A 134 30.89 2.73 10.85
C ASP A 134 30.81 3.98 9.94
N ALA A 135 29.96 4.02 8.90
CA ALA A 135 29.89 5.16 7.97
C ALA A 135 28.49 5.72 7.65
N ALA A 136 27.42 5.22 8.26
CA ALA A 136 26.07 5.78 8.08
C ALA A 136 25.60 6.41 9.39
N GLY A 137 25.90 7.69 9.57
CA GLY A 137 25.16 8.51 10.55
C GLY A 137 23.66 8.33 10.28
N GLU A 138 22.90 8.12 11.35
CA GLU A 138 21.45 7.92 11.42
C GLU A 138 20.72 8.54 10.22
N GLN A 139 20.55 7.78 9.14
CA GLN A 139 19.75 8.24 8.01
C GLN A 139 18.30 8.17 8.44
N PRO A 140 17.51 9.26 8.28
CA PRO A 140 16.12 9.24 8.68
C PRO A 140 15.39 8.17 7.86
N ALA A 141 14.47 7.43 8.47
CA ALA A 141 13.69 6.37 7.82
C ALA A 141 12.86 6.85 6.61
N THR A 142 12.78 8.17 6.41
CA THR A 142 12.13 8.83 5.27
C THR A 142 13.04 9.11 4.08
N LEU A 143 14.34 8.87 4.20
CA LEU A 143 15.30 9.09 3.11
C LEU A 143 15.49 7.80 2.30
N ILE A 144 15.06 7.83 1.04
CA ILE A 144 15.24 6.74 0.08
C ILE A 144 16.21 7.20 -0.99
N GLU A 145 17.22 6.39 -1.29
CA GLU A 145 18.18 6.71 -2.35
C GLU A 145 17.86 5.92 -3.63
N ILE A 146 17.56 6.62 -4.73
CA ILE A 146 17.27 6.00 -6.03
C ILE A 146 18.48 6.17 -6.98
N PRO A 147 19.12 5.09 -7.45
CA PRO A 147 20.16 5.18 -8.46
C PRO A 147 19.61 5.78 -9.77
N VAL A 148 20.33 6.73 -10.35
CA VAL A 148 19.94 7.36 -11.63
C VAL A 148 19.77 6.32 -12.75
N GLY A 149 20.58 5.27 -12.76
CA GLY A 149 20.47 4.19 -13.75
C GLY A 149 19.17 3.39 -13.67
N GLN A 150 18.48 3.39 -12.52
CA GLN A 150 17.14 2.78 -12.40
C GLN A 150 16.11 3.54 -13.23
N ALA A 151 16.23 4.86 -13.28
CA ALA A 151 15.32 5.73 -14.01
C ALA A 151 15.55 5.74 -15.53
N THR A 152 16.62 5.09 -16.03
CA THR A 152 16.80 4.86 -17.47
C THR A 152 15.97 3.71 -18.01
N GLY A 153 15.31 2.91 -17.15
CA GLY A 153 14.46 1.77 -17.53
C GLY A 153 15.22 0.58 -18.13
N GLN A 154 16.56 0.59 -18.08
CA GLN A 154 17.40 -0.47 -18.62
C GLN A 154 17.91 -1.35 -17.49
N ALA A 155 17.57 -2.64 -17.52
CA ALA A 155 17.91 -3.58 -16.45
C ALA A 155 19.42 -3.63 -16.14
N VAL A 156 20.27 -3.54 -17.18
CA VAL A 156 21.74 -3.56 -17.04
C VAL A 156 22.28 -2.33 -16.31
N LEU A 157 21.56 -1.20 -16.38
CA LEU A 157 21.98 0.06 -15.78
C LEU A 157 21.28 0.32 -14.43
N ALA A 158 20.34 -0.53 -14.01
CA ALA A 158 19.42 -0.23 -12.91
C ALA A 158 20.11 0.13 -11.59
N ASN A 159 21.28 -0.44 -11.32
CA ASN A 159 22.04 -0.21 -10.08
C ASN A 159 23.25 0.71 -10.26
N LEU A 160 23.37 1.39 -11.41
CA LEU A 160 24.53 2.23 -11.74
C LEU A 160 24.21 3.73 -11.63
N GLY A 161 25.26 4.52 -11.45
CA GLY A 161 25.18 5.98 -11.41
C GLY A 161 25.05 6.57 -10.00
N PRO A 162 25.04 7.91 -9.89
CA PRO A 162 24.85 8.59 -8.62
C PRO A 162 23.45 8.32 -8.09
N LYS A 163 23.30 8.34 -6.75
CA LYS A 163 22.01 8.16 -6.11
C LYS A 163 21.32 9.51 -5.89
N VAL A 164 20.03 9.56 -6.18
CA VAL A 164 19.16 10.71 -5.95
C VAL A 164 18.42 10.48 -4.63
N PRO A 165 18.59 11.36 -3.63
CA PRO A 165 17.83 11.28 -2.40
C PRO A 165 16.36 11.64 -2.65
N VAL A 166 15.46 10.86 -2.09
CA VAL A 166 14.01 11.06 -2.08
C VAL A 166 13.60 11.13 -0.63
N GLU A 167 13.02 12.26 -0.23
CA GLU A 167 12.52 12.45 1.12
C GLU A 167 11.01 12.24 1.11
N LEU A 168 10.57 11.31 1.95
CA LEU A 168 9.16 11.07 2.21
C LEU A 168 8.69 12.04 3.29
N GLN A 169 7.80 12.97 2.92
CA GLN A 169 7.12 13.83 3.88
C GLN A 169 5.66 13.39 4.00
N MET A 170 5.21 13.20 5.24
CA MET A 170 3.87 12.72 5.53
C MET A 170 3.14 13.78 6.33
N ILE A 171 2.50 14.71 5.62
CA ILE A 171 1.75 15.79 6.25
C ILE A 171 0.35 15.82 5.65
N GLY A 172 -0.60 15.27 6.40
CA GLY A 172 -2.01 15.38 6.04
C GLY A 172 -2.86 14.48 6.90
N ASP A 173 -3.92 15.07 7.45
CA ASP A 173 -5.08 14.43 8.08
C ASP A 173 -5.22 12.94 7.73
N VAL A 174 -4.85 12.05 8.68
CA VAL A 174 -5.16 10.63 8.57
C VAL A 174 -6.65 10.51 8.78
N GLN A 175 -7.36 10.18 7.70
CA GLN A 175 -8.78 9.94 7.73
C GLN A 175 -9.01 8.44 7.83
N SER A 176 -9.98 8.06 8.65
CA SER A 176 -10.37 6.69 8.87
C SER A 176 -11.87 6.60 8.88
N ASP A 177 -12.40 5.62 8.17
CA ASP A 177 -13.80 5.23 8.27
C ASP A 177 -13.88 3.71 8.50
N PHE A 178 -15.06 3.20 8.84
CA PHE A 178 -15.30 1.78 8.91
C PHE A 178 -16.35 1.36 7.88
N GLU A 179 -16.14 0.19 7.29
CA GLU A 179 -17.07 -0.43 6.36
C GLU A 179 -17.46 -1.81 6.86
N SER A 180 -18.75 -2.10 6.84
CA SER A 180 -19.30 -3.41 7.18
C SER A 180 -19.84 -4.09 5.94
N LYS A 181 -19.32 -5.27 5.62
CA LYS A 181 -19.78 -6.11 4.51
C LYS A 181 -20.46 -7.37 5.06
N ILE A 182 -21.58 -7.73 4.45
CA ILE A 182 -22.27 -9.00 4.69
C ILE A 182 -22.25 -9.77 3.39
N LYS A 183 -21.73 -11.00 3.42
CA LYS A 183 -21.66 -11.91 2.28
C LYS A 183 -22.51 -13.14 2.58
N GLU A 184 -23.20 -13.67 1.58
CA GLU A 184 -23.91 -14.94 1.72
C GLU A 184 -22.89 -16.07 2.01
N TYR A 185 -23.21 -16.93 2.98
CA TYR A 185 -22.32 -17.99 3.43
C TYR A 185 -23.10 -19.30 3.62
N GLY A 186 -23.11 -20.15 2.58
CA GLY A 186 -23.83 -21.42 2.60
C GLY A 186 -25.35 -21.26 2.42
N ILE A 187 -26.11 -22.28 2.85
CA ILE A 187 -27.56 -22.38 2.58
C ILE A 187 -28.40 -21.45 3.48
N ASN A 188 -27.97 -21.22 4.73
CA ASN A 188 -28.64 -20.32 5.66
C ASN A 188 -27.63 -19.59 6.56
N GLY A 189 -26.54 -19.11 5.99
CA GLY A 189 -25.52 -18.38 6.76
C GLY A 189 -25.12 -17.07 6.12
N ALA A 190 -24.54 -16.20 6.94
CA ALA A 190 -24.02 -14.91 6.54
C ALA A 190 -22.62 -14.73 7.11
N PHE A 191 -21.70 -14.26 6.28
CA PHE A 191 -20.35 -13.88 6.67
C PHE A 191 -20.29 -12.37 6.84
N PHE A 192 -20.00 -11.93 8.05
CA PHE A 192 -19.84 -10.54 8.42
C PHE A 192 -18.36 -10.18 8.42
N GLU A 193 -18.03 -9.04 7.84
CA GLU A 193 -16.68 -8.49 7.76
C GLU A 193 -16.74 -7.01 8.11
N LEU A 194 -15.95 -6.61 9.10
CA LEU A 194 -15.76 -5.22 9.50
C LEU A 194 -14.33 -4.83 9.20
N SER A 195 -14.18 -3.79 8.39
CA SER A 195 -12.90 -3.25 7.94
C SER A 195 -12.80 -1.78 8.28
N ILE A 196 -11.59 -1.31 8.59
CA ILE A 196 -11.27 0.11 8.69
C ILE A 196 -10.63 0.53 7.37
N ASN A 197 -11.20 1.53 6.71
CA ASN A 197 -10.60 2.16 5.53
C ASN A 197 -9.78 3.36 6.00
N ILE A 198 -8.48 3.35 5.72
CA ILE A 198 -7.55 4.40 6.12
C ILE A 198 -7.08 5.14 4.88
N THR A 199 -7.19 6.46 4.88
CA THR A 199 -6.68 7.34 3.84
C THR A 199 -5.64 8.29 4.42
N VAL A 200 -4.42 8.23 3.88
CA VAL A 200 -3.30 9.10 4.26
C VAL A 200 -2.86 9.90 3.05
N GLN A 201 -2.65 11.21 3.23
CA GLN A 201 -2.05 12.05 2.21
C GLN A 201 -0.53 12.12 2.43
N VAL A 202 0.24 11.72 1.42
CA VAL A 202 1.71 11.71 1.46
C VAL A 202 2.26 12.62 0.38
N GLU A 203 3.41 13.22 0.66
CA GLU A 203 4.11 14.14 -0.23
C GLU A 203 5.53 13.63 -0.47
N THR A 204 5.79 13.22 -1.71
CA THR A 204 7.12 12.78 -2.14
C THR A 204 7.91 14.00 -2.60
N VAL A 205 9.03 14.28 -1.94
CA VAL A 205 9.93 15.38 -2.28
C VAL A 205 11.19 14.83 -2.93
N ILE A 206 11.45 15.22 -4.17
CA ILE A 206 12.71 14.97 -4.87
C ILE A 206 13.39 16.31 -5.22
N PRO A 207 14.72 16.37 -5.45
CA PRO A 207 15.45 17.64 -5.60
C PRO A 207 14.92 18.59 -6.69
N PHE A 208 14.15 18.07 -7.66
CA PHE A 208 13.68 18.81 -8.82
C PHE A 208 12.15 18.87 -8.94
N SER A 209 11.40 18.21 -8.04
CA SER A 209 9.93 18.13 -8.11
C SER A 209 9.34 17.62 -6.80
N THR A 210 8.08 17.95 -6.55
CA THR A 210 7.31 17.40 -5.43
C THR A 210 5.97 16.89 -5.95
N LYS A 211 5.46 15.79 -5.39
CA LYS A 211 4.15 15.23 -5.76
C LYS A 211 3.39 14.79 -4.52
N LYS A 212 2.11 15.18 -4.44
CA LYS A 212 1.16 14.72 -3.43
C LYS A 212 0.39 13.51 -3.96
N SER A 213 0.32 12.46 -3.16
CA SER A 213 -0.46 11.27 -3.47
C SER A 213 -1.31 10.83 -2.26
N LYS A 214 -2.34 10.01 -2.54
CA LYS A 214 -3.22 9.45 -1.51
C LYS A 214 -2.94 7.97 -1.37
N VAL A 215 -2.64 7.53 -0.17
CA VAL A 215 -2.44 6.13 0.18
C VAL A 215 -3.69 5.65 0.90
N GLU A 216 -4.37 4.70 0.28
CA GLU A 216 -5.55 4.03 0.84
C GLU A 216 -5.18 2.61 1.24
N THR A 217 -5.62 2.19 2.43
CA THR A 217 -5.36 0.86 2.98
C THR A 217 -6.59 0.38 3.74
N ASP A 218 -7.02 -0.84 3.42
CA ASP A 218 -8.16 -1.51 4.06
C ASP A 218 -7.63 -2.53 5.07
N ILE A 219 -8.08 -2.40 6.31
CA ILE A 219 -7.63 -3.25 7.41
C ILE A 219 -8.84 -4.02 7.95
N PRO A 220 -8.91 -5.35 7.76
CA PRO A 220 -9.94 -6.16 8.39
C PRO A 220 -9.69 -6.21 9.89
N ILE A 221 -10.65 -5.77 10.69
CA ILE A 221 -10.54 -5.78 12.17
C ILE A 221 -11.36 -6.88 12.82
N ALA A 222 -12.42 -7.34 12.16
CA ALA A 222 -13.29 -8.39 12.69
C ALA A 222 -14.00 -9.11 11.54
N SER A 223 -14.08 -10.43 11.62
CA SER A 223 -14.90 -11.22 10.71
C SER A 223 -15.46 -12.44 11.40
N SER A 224 -16.71 -12.79 11.12
CA SER A 224 -17.30 -14.05 11.58
C SER A 224 -18.39 -14.52 10.64
N ALA A 225 -18.50 -15.84 10.51
CA ALA A 225 -19.67 -16.47 9.91
C ALA A 225 -20.72 -16.73 11.00
N ILE A 226 -21.98 -16.53 10.66
CA ILE A 226 -23.13 -16.98 11.44
C ILE A 226 -23.91 -17.95 10.56
N ILE A 227 -24.23 -19.11 11.12
CA ILE A 227 -24.97 -20.17 10.44
C ILE A 227 -26.31 -20.29 11.17
N GLY A 228 -27.39 -20.02 10.46
CA GLY A 228 -28.75 -20.25 10.91
C GLY A 228 -29.20 -21.69 10.66
N GLU A 229 -30.39 -22.02 11.16
CA GLU A 229 -30.97 -23.35 10.98
C GLU A 229 -31.24 -23.65 9.50
N VAL A 230 -30.66 -24.72 8.97
CA VAL A 230 -30.91 -25.12 7.58
C VAL A 230 -32.34 -25.64 7.49
N PRO A 231 -33.18 -25.13 6.57
CA PRO A 231 -34.54 -25.65 6.40
C PRO A 231 -34.53 -27.14 6.04
N GLU A 232 -35.53 -27.90 6.52
CA GLU A 232 -35.69 -29.32 6.15
C GLU A 232 -35.87 -29.54 4.63
N PHE A 233 -36.25 -28.47 3.91
CA PHE A 233 -36.43 -28.48 2.46
C PHE A 233 -35.80 -27.25 1.81
N PHE A 234 -34.91 -27.45 0.83
CA PHE A 234 -34.28 -26.37 0.06
C PHE A 234 -34.48 -26.63 -1.44
N ASN A 235 -35.27 -25.77 -2.12
CA ASN A 235 -35.51 -25.89 -3.56
C ASN A 235 -34.62 -24.89 -4.32
N GLY A 236 -33.38 -25.28 -4.61
CA GLY A 236 -32.35 -24.42 -5.21
C GLY A 236 -32.36 -24.33 -6.75
N LEU A 237 -33.46 -24.69 -7.42
CA LEU A 237 -33.55 -24.65 -8.89
C LEU A 237 -34.78 -23.84 -9.31
N GLU A 238 -34.54 -22.62 -9.83
CA GLU A 238 -35.58 -21.84 -10.51
C GLU A 238 -36.23 -22.69 -11.61
N GLY A 239 -37.54 -22.95 -11.48
CA GLY A 239 -38.36 -23.53 -12.54
C GLY A 239 -38.58 -25.05 -12.52
N LYS A 240 -38.23 -25.79 -11.45
CA LYS A 240 -38.73 -27.16 -11.26
C LYS A 240 -39.77 -27.22 -10.15
N GLU A 241 -40.96 -27.69 -10.49
CA GLU A 241 -41.99 -28.02 -9.51
C GLU A 241 -41.45 -29.04 -8.50
N PRO A 242 -41.71 -28.87 -7.20
CA PRO A 242 -41.24 -29.79 -6.18
C PRO A 242 -41.80 -31.20 -6.43
N SER A 243 -40.93 -32.20 -6.56
CA SER A 243 -41.35 -33.60 -6.61
C SER A 243 -41.69 -34.07 -5.18
N PHE A 244 -42.93 -33.90 -4.77
CA PHE A 244 -43.42 -34.50 -3.54
C PHE A 244 -43.69 -35.99 -3.78
N SER A 245 -42.85 -36.87 -3.26
CA SER A 245 -43.23 -38.28 -3.09
C SER A 245 -43.80 -38.45 -1.69
N PHE A 246 -45.12 -38.51 -1.57
CA PHE A 246 -45.74 -39.02 -0.36
C PHE A 246 -45.44 -40.53 -0.26
N PRO A 247 -44.91 -41.03 0.87
CA PRO A 247 -44.87 -42.46 1.10
C PRO A 247 -46.32 -42.95 1.15
N ILE A 248 -46.72 -43.73 0.15
CA ILE A 248 -48.00 -44.43 0.19
C ILE A 248 -47.76 -45.63 1.10
N ASP A 249 -48.37 -45.64 2.27
CA ASP A 249 -48.41 -46.86 3.08
C ASP A 249 -48.97 -48.00 2.21
N PRO A 250 -48.36 -49.20 2.22
CA PRO A 250 -48.87 -50.31 1.45
C PRO A 250 -50.29 -50.61 1.92
N LEU A 251 -51.25 -50.49 1.00
CA LEU A 251 -52.64 -50.87 1.23
C LEU A 251 -52.64 -52.31 1.76
N GLN A 252 -53.10 -52.49 3.00
CA GLN A 252 -53.37 -53.80 3.59
C GLN A 252 -54.57 -54.46 2.90
#